data_AF-A0A2J8KV11-F1
#
_entry.id   AF-A0A2J8KV11-F1
#
_cell.length_a   1.000
_cell.length_b   1.000
_cell.length_c   1.000
_cell.angle_alpha   90.00
_cell.angle_beta   90.00
_cell.angle_gamma   90.00
#
_symmetry.space_group_name_H-M   'P 1'
#
loop_
_entity.id
_entity.type
_entity.pdbx_description
1 polymer ?
#
loop_
_entity_poly.entity_id
_entity_poly.type
_entity_poly.pdbx_seq_one_letter_code
_entity_poly.pdbx_strand_id
1 'polypeptide(L)'
;MFRWERSIPLRGSAAALCNNLSVLQLPARNLTYFGVVHGPSAQLLSAAPEGVPLAQRQLHAKEGAGVSPPLITQVHWCVLPFRVLLVLTSHRGIQMYESNGYTMVYWHALDSGDASPGTWSGRVLVFDIPAKGPNIVLSEELAGHQMPITDIATEPAQGQVSG
;
A
#
# COMPACT_ATOMS: atom_id res chain seq x y z
N MET A 1 23.83 10.45 -16.16
CA MET A 1 23.10 10.88 -17.38
C MET A 1 21.62 10.58 -17.16
N PHE A 2 20.75 11.59 -17.16
CA PHE A 2 19.30 11.38 -17.06
C PHE A 2 18.80 10.81 -18.39
N ARG A 3 18.15 9.64 -18.38
CA ARG A 3 17.49 9.07 -19.56
C ARG A 3 16.01 9.38 -19.48
N TRP A 4 15.47 9.97 -20.54
CA TRP A 4 14.04 10.20 -20.66
C TRP A 4 13.35 8.88 -20.99
N GLU A 5 12.63 8.32 -20.03
CA GLU A 5 11.78 7.15 -20.22
C GLU A 5 10.39 7.55 -20.73
N ARG A 6 9.66 6.61 -21.34
CA ARG A 6 8.30 6.87 -21.81
C ARG A 6 7.36 7.04 -20.63
N SER A 7 6.51 8.06 -20.69
CA SER A 7 5.47 8.28 -19.69
C SER A 7 4.44 7.15 -19.71
N ILE A 8 4.05 6.69 -18.52
CA ILE A 8 2.97 5.71 -18.35
C ILE A 8 1.66 6.48 -18.09
N PRO A 9 0.62 6.31 -18.92
CA PRO A 9 -0.64 7.02 -18.74
C PRO A 9 -1.40 6.52 -17.51
N LEU A 10 -1.91 7.46 -16.71
CA LEU A 10 -2.81 7.20 -15.59
C LEU A 10 -4.26 7.43 -16.00
N ARG A 11 -5.21 6.78 -15.32
CA ARG A 11 -6.65 6.95 -15.55
C ARG A 11 -7.23 8.19 -14.87
N GLY A 12 -6.46 8.82 -13.99
CA GLY A 12 -6.84 10.04 -13.29
C GLY A 12 -5.63 10.70 -12.63
N SER A 13 -5.87 11.85 -12.01
CA SER A 13 -4.84 12.57 -11.25
C SER A 13 -4.52 11.85 -9.96
N ALA A 14 -3.23 11.75 -9.60
CA ALA A 14 -2.84 11.26 -8.30
C ALA A 14 -3.41 12.19 -7.19
N ALA A 15 -3.76 11.61 -6.05
CA ALA A 15 -4.21 12.35 -4.88
C ALA A 15 -3.08 13.24 -4.35
N ALA A 16 -3.41 14.40 -3.79
CA ALA A 16 -2.44 15.30 -3.17
C ALA A 16 -2.01 14.78 -1.78
N LEU A 17 -1.38 13.60 -1.75
CA LEU A 17 -0.88 12.92 -0.56
C LEU A 17 0.60 12.56 -0.77
N CYS A 18 1.40 12.56 0.30
CA CYS A 18 2.83 12.23 0.24
C CYS A 18 3.10 10.75 -0.09
N ASN A 19 2.14 9.87 0.17
CA ASN A 19 2.20 8.42 0.07
C ASN A 19 1.23 7.87 -0.99
N ASN A 20 0.98 8.66 -2.04
CA ASN A 20 0.05 8.34 -3.13
C ASN A 20 0.61 7.38 -4.20
N LEU A 21 1.92 7.13 -4.23
CA LEU A 21 2.60 6.33 -5.24
C LEU A 21 3.46 5.24 -4.58
N SER A 22 3.34 4.01 -5.06
CA SER A 22 4.26 2.92 -4.73
C SER A 22 4.71 2.20 -6.00
N VAL A 23 5.94 1.70 -5.97
CA VAL A 23 6.57 1.01 -7.10
C VAL A 23 7.15 -0.30 -6.62
N LEU A 24 6.82 -1.39 -7.29
CA LEU A 24 7.40 -2.71 -7.07
C LEU A 24 8.09 -3.19 -8.35
N GLN A 25 9.40 -3.30 -8.31
CA GLN A 25 10.19 -3.88 -9.40
C GLN A 25 10.26 -5.40 -9.26
N LEU A 26 10.02 -6.12 -10.35
CA LEU A 26 10.20 -7.58 -10.44
C LEU A 26 11.19 -7.91 -11.56
N PRO A 27 12.51 -7.82 -11.29
CA PRO A 27 13.55 -8.03 -12.31
C PRO A 27 13.43 -9.39 -13.00
N ALA A 28 13.13 -10.44 -12.25
CA ALA A 28 12.96 -11.80 -12.77
C ALA A 28 11.82 -11.94 -13.81
N ARG A 29 10.87 -11.01 -13.82
CA ARG A 29 9.74 -10.97 -14.77
C ARG A 29 9.87 -9.83 -15.78
N ASN A 30 10.95 -9.04 -15.70
CA ASN A 30 11.15 -7.83 -16.47
C ASN A 30 9.92 -6.90 -16.42
N LEU A 31 9.38 -6.69 -15.22
CA LEU A 31 8.11 -6.00 -15.00
C LEU A 31 8.22 -5.04 -13.82
N THR A 32 7.60 -3.88 -13.95
CA THR A 32 7.42 -2.92 -12.86
C THR A 32 5.94 -2.74 -12.59
N TYR A 33 5.54 -2.91 -11.33
CA TYR A 33 4.22 -2.55 -10.85
C TYR A 33 4.22 -1.15 -10.24
N PHE A 34 3.13 -0.44 -10.44
CA PHE A 34 2.90 0.90 -9.93
C PHE A 34 1.52 0.95 -9.29
N GLY A 35 1.42 1.58 -8.13
CA GLY A 35 0.19 1.77 -7.39
C GLY A 35 0.00 3.24 -7.16
N VAL A 36 -1.12 3.80 -7.61
CA VAL A 36 -1.40 5.24 -7.54
C VAL A 36 -2.73 5.47 -6.85
N VAL A 37 -2.77 6.32 -5.83
CA VAL A 37 -4.01 6.73 -5.15
C VAL A 37 -4.64 7.90 -5.90
N HIS A 38 -5.94 7.85 -6.16
CA HIS A 38 -6.73 8.90 -6.84
C HIS A 38 -7.83 9.52 -5.94
N GLY A 39 -7.83 9.21 -4.64
CA GLY A 39 -8.87 9.61 -3.69
C GLY A 39 -9.65 8.39 -3.19
N PRO A 40 -10.89 8.13 -3.65
CA PRO A 40 -11.66 6.95 -3.20
C PRO A 40 -11.25 5.65 -3.90
N SER A 41 -10.34 5.72 -4.87
CA SER A 41 -9.83 4.56 -5.59
C SER A 41 -8.32 4.62 -5.75
N ALA A 42 -7.70 3.46 -5.87
CA ALA A 42 -6.30 3.30 -6.24
C ALA A 42 -6.22 2.61 -7.61
N GLN A 43 -5.20 2.92 -8.39
CA GLN A 43 -4.94 2.31 -9.68
C GLN A 43 -3.67 1.48 -9.58
N LEU A 44 -3.73 0.23 -10.01
CA LEU A 44 -2.57 -0.61 -10.23
C LEU A 44 -2.23 -0.65 -11.71
N LEU A 45 -0.97 -0.42 -12.03
CA LEU A 45 -0.37 -0.51 -13.36
C LEU A 45 0.72 -1.57 -13.32
N SER A 46 0.92 -2.28 -14.41
CA SER A 46 2.16 -3.00 -14.66
C SER A 46 2.72 -2.58 -16.01
N ALA A 47 4.01 -2.25 -16.08
CA ALA A 47 4.67 -1.86 -17.32
C ALA A 47 5.96 -2.65 -17.55
N ALA A 48 6.22 -3.01 -18.80
CA ALA A 48 7.52 -3.50 -19.24
C ALA A 48 8.56 -2.35 -19.18
N PRO A 49 9.87 -2.62 -19.28
CA PRO A 49 10.92 -1.60 -19.15
C PRO A 49 10.80 -0.45 -20.16
N GLU A 50 10.19 -0.71 -21.31
CA GLU A 50 9.95 0.29 -22.36
C GLU A 50 8.77 1.24 -22.05
N GLY A 51 8.23 1.21 -20.82
CA GLY A 51 7.10 2.02 -20.39
C GLY A 51 5.76 1.61 -21.02
N VAL A 52 5.70 0.44 -21.67
CA VAL A 52 4.48 -0.07 -22.29
C VAL A 52 3.59 -0.69 -21.20
N PRO A 53 2.38 -0.15 -20.95
CA PRO A 53 1.45 -0.73 -19.98
C PRO A 53 0.98 -2.11 -20.43
N LEU A 54 1.14 -3.11 -19.57
CA LEU A 54 0.71 -4.48 -19.82
C LEU A 54 -0.64 -4.79 -19.19
N ALA A 55 -0.89 -4.25 -17.99
CA ALA A 55 -2.14 -4.43 -17.27
C ALA A 55 -2.44 -3.19 -16.44
N GLN A 56 -3.74 -2.91 -16.30
CA GLN A 56 -4.24 -1.77 -15.56
C GLN A 56 -5.52 -2.16 -14.82
N ARG A 57 -5.59 -1.83 -13.55
CA ARG A 57 -6.69 -2.19 -12.65
C ARG A 57 -7.03 -1.01 -11.75
N GLN A 58 -8.30 -0.86 -11.45
CA GLN A 58 -8.78 0.02 -10.40
C GLN A 58 -9.16 -0.80 -9.18
N LEU A 59 -8.72 -0.36 -8.02
CA LEU A 59 -9.04 -0.90 -6.71
C LEU A 59 -9.89 0.12 -5.97
N HIS A 60 -10.94 -0.37 -5.34
CA HIS A 60 -11.79 0.40 -4.45
C HIS A 60 -11.59 -0.16 -3.06
N ALA A 61 -11.47 0.72 -2.08
CA ALA A 61 -11.47 0.29 -0.69
C ALA A 61 -12.84 -0.29 -0.35
N LYS A 62 -12.86 -1.40 0.39
CA LYS A 62 -14.05 -2.03 0.93
C LYS A 62 -14.89 -0.99 1.69
N GLU A 63 -16.17 -0.90 1.32
CA GLU A 63 -17.11 -0.03 2.00
C GLU A 63 -17.50 -0.65 3.35
N GLY A 64 -17.19 0.04 4.45
CA GLY A 64 -17.82 -0.18 5.76
C GLY A 64 -19.24 0.42 5.81
N ALA A 65 -19.91 0.34 6.96
CA ALA A 65 -21.29 0.80 7.18
C ALA A 65 -21.53 2.34 7.07
N GLY A 66 -20.56 3.11 6.56
CA GLY A 66 -20.65 4.58 6.46
C GLY A 66 -21.16 5.06 5.09
N VAL A 67 -21.77 6.25 5.10
CA VAL A 67 -22.58 6.83 3.98
C VAL A 67 -21.74 7.34 2.79
N SER A 68 -20.43 7.58 2.96
CA SER A 68 -19.52 8.06 1.91
C SER A 68 -18.48 6.99 1.49
N PRO A 69 -17.86 7.07 0.30
CA PRO A 69 -16.77 6.16 -0.05
C PRO A 69 -15.53 6.43 0.84
N PRO A 70 -14.79 5.39 1.25
CA PRO A 70 -13.55 5.56 2.00
C PRO A 70 -12.51 6.34 1.19
N LEU A 71 -11.84 7.30 1.83
CA LEU A 71 -10.69 7.99 1.25
C LEU A 71 -9.47 7.11 1.48
N ILE A 72 -8.88 6.67 0.38
CA ILE A 72 -7.62 5.92 0.40
C ILE A 72 -6.52 6.93 0.67
N THR A 73 -5.68 6.62 1.66
CA THR A 73 -4.56 7.46 2.05
C THR A 73 -3.24 6.89 1.55
N GLN A 74 -3.15 5.57 1.35
CA GLN A 74 -1.91 4.93 0.91
C GLN A 74 -2.18 3.68 0.09
N VAL A 75 -1.29 3.44 -0.88
CA VAL A 75 -1.11 2.13 -1.52
C VAL A 75 0.38 1.79 -1.46
N HIS A 76 0.72 0.58 -1.04
CA HIS A 76 2.12 0.20 -0.85
C HIS A 76 2.34 -1.32 -1.02
N TRP A 77 3.39 -1.72 -1.72
CA TRP A 77 3.83 -3.12 -1.70
C TRP A 77 4.74 -3.39 -0.51
N CYS A 78 4.26 -4.22 0.42
CA CYS A 78 5.08 -4.76 1.50
C CYS A 78 5.81 -6.02 0.98
N VAL A 79 7.13 -5.91 0.80
CA VAL A 79 8.00 -6.99 0.36
C VAL A 79 8.58 -7.69 1.59
N LEU A 80 8.10 -8.89 1.88
CA LEU A 80 8.64 -9.77 2.92
C LEU A 80 9.51 -10.85 2.28
N PRO A 81 10.43 -11.48 3.02
CA PRO A 81 11.30 -12.54 2.48
C PRO A 81 10.55 -13.71 1.82
N PHE A 82 9.32 -13.97 2.26
CA PHE A 82 8.52 -15.13 1.83
C PHE A 82 7.26 -14.77 1.03
N ARG A 83 6.85 -13.49 0.99
CA ARG A 83 5.62 -13.05 0.33
C ARG A 83 5.64 -11.56 0.05
N VAL A 84 4.98 -11.15 -1.02
CA VAL A 84 4.71 -9.75 -1.30
C VAL A 84 3.22 -9.49 -1.17
N LEU A 85 2.84 -8.52 -0.34
CA LEU A 85 1.46 -8.08 -0.17
C LEU A 85 1.28 -6.67 -0.71
N LEU A 86 0.12 -6.40 -1.28
CA LEU A 86 -0.31 -5.05 -1.57
C LEU A 86 -1.16 -4.56 -0.40
N VAL A 87 -0.71 -3.50 0.27
CA VAL A 87 -1.39 -2.86 1.38
C VAL A 87 -2.08 -1.59 0.90
N LEU A 88 -3.36 -1.45 1.24
CA LEU A 88 -4.19 -0.30 0.91
C LEU A 88 -4.78 0.24 2.20
N THR A 89 -4.38 1.45 2.55
CA THR A 89 -4.78 2.12 3.78
C THR A 89 -5.81 3.20 3.45
N SER A 90 -6.83 3.29 4.29
CA SER A 90 -7.88 4.30 4.20
C SER A 90 -8.23 4.81 5.59
N HIS A 91 -9.00 5.89 5.67
CA HIS A 91 -9.51 6.36 6.97
C HIS A 91 -10.46 5.36 7.67
N ARG A 92 -10.91 4.29 6.98
CA ARG A 92 -11.78 3.25 7.56
C ARG A 92 -11.02 2.02 8.01
N GLY A 93 -9.76 1.86 7.60
CA GLY A 93 -9.08 0.59 7.78
C GLY A 93 -7.98 0.28 6.79
N ILE A 94 -7.38 -0.88 7.02
CA ILE A 94 -6.24 -1.44 6.29
C ILE A 94 -6.71 -2.70 5.56
N GLN A 95 -6.52 -2.73 4.24
CA GLN A 95 -6.76 -3.90 3.39
C GLN A 95 -5.43 -4.44 2.92
N MET A 96 -5.27 -5.76 2.99
CA MET A 96 -4.12 -6.44 2.41
C MET A 96 -4.58 -7.38 1.33
N TYR A 97 -3.92 -7.32 0.18
CA TYR A 97 -4.17 -8.16 -0.98
C TYR A 97 -2.92 -8.96 -1.33
N GLU A 98 -3.11 -10.04 -2.09
CA GLU A 98 -2.01 -10.59 -2.89
C GLU A 98 -1.37 -9.49 -3.75
N SER A 99 -0.09 -9.65 -4.11
CA SER A 99 0.69 -8.60 -4.79
C SER A 99 0.07 -8.05 -6.08
N ASN A 100 -0.78 -8.82 -6.75
CA ASN A 100 -1.48 -8.41 -7.98
C ASN A 100 -2.78 -7.60 -7.73
N GLY A 101 -3.21 -7.45 -6.46
CA GLY A 101 -4.42 -6.74 -6.07
C GLY A 101 -5.74 -7.45 -6.39
N TYR A 102 -5.73 -8.72 -6.82
CA TYR A 102 -6.97 -9.44 -7.15
C TYR A 102 -7.69 -9.97 -5.91
N THR A 103 -6.94 -10.57 -5.00
CA THR A 103 -7.50 -11.29 -3.86
C THR A 103 -7.17 -10.54 -2.60
N MET A 104 -8.19 -9.99 -1.94
CA MET A 104 -8.05 -9.48 -0.58
C MET A 104 -7.86 -10.66 0.36
N VAL A 105 -6.79 -10.63 1.15
CA VAL A 105 -6.45 -11.70 2.09
C VAL A 105 -6.68 -11.28 3.53
N TYR A 106 -6.79 -9.99 3.81
CA TYR A 106 -7.06 -9.46 5.14
C TYR A 106 -7.71 -8.07 5.11
N TRP A 107 -8.51 -7.77 6.13
CA TRP A 107 -9.08 -6.45 6.39
C TRP A 107 -9.13 -6.18 7.90
N HIS A 108 -8.73 -4.99 8.29
CA HIS A 108 -8.88 -4.47 9.64
C HIS A 108 -9.57 -3.11 9.60
N ALA A 109 -10.70 -2.98 10.30
CA ALA A 109 -11.38 -1.70 10.45
C ALA A 109 -10.65 -0.84 11.48
N LEU A 110 -10.48 0.45 11.19
CA LEU A 110 -10.08 1.44 12.17
C LEU A 110 -11.36 2.07 12.72
N ASP A 111 -11.60 1.95 14.02
CA ASP A 111 -12.83 2.45 14.65
C ASP A 111 -12.93 3.97 14.45
N SER A 112 -13.99 4.40 13.76
CA SER A 112 -14.28 5.81 13.48
C SER A 112 -14.81 6.59 14.69
N GLY A 113 -14.82 5.97 15.88
CA GLY A 113 -15.56 6.44 17.05
C GLY A 113 -14.83 7.49 17.90
N ASP A 114 -13.50 7.45 17.98
CA ASP A 114 -12.72 8.33 18.87
C ASP A 114 -11.73 9.25 18.14
N ALA A 115 -11.57 9.07 16.82
CA ALA A 115 -10.71 9.92 16.02
C ALA A 115 -11.56 10.99 15.32
N SER A 116 -11.41 12.25 15.74
CA SER A 116 -11.82 13.38 14.91
C SER A 116 -11.23 13.20 13.50
N PRO A 117 -11.95 13.61 12.43
CA PRO A 117 -11.45 13.53 11.05
C PRO A 117 -10.19 14.40 10.90
N GLY A 118 -9.03 13.82 11.24
CA GLY A 118 -7.78 14.56 11.44
C GLY A 118 -6.80 13.95 12.46
N THR A 119 -7.19 12.94 13.26
CA THR A 119 -6.29 12.31 14.24
C THR A 119 -5.86 10.92 13.79
N TRP A 120 -4.65 10.82 13.24
CA TRP A 120 -4.05 9.61 12.72
C TRP A 120 -3.46 8.79 13.90
N SER A 121 -4.23 8.65 14.99
CA SER A 121 -4.08 7.99 16.32
C SER A 121 -2.72 7.85 17.02
N GLY A 122 -1.59 8.01 16.34
CA GLY A 122 -0.24 7.77 16.85
C GLY A 122 0.06 6.29 17.15
N ARG A 123 -0.82 5.38 16.70
CA ARG A 123 -0.70 3.94 16.94
C ARG A 123 -0.02 3.25 15.75
N VAL A 124 0.84 2.28 16.05
CA VAL A 124 1.44 1.38 15.05
C VAL A 124 0.83 0.00 15.22
N LEU A 125 0.30 -0.55 14.12
CA LEU A 125 -0.26 -1.90 14.10
C LEU A 125 0.78 -2.89 13.59
N VAL A 126 1.02 -3.95 14.37
CA VAL A 126 1.98 -5.02 14.07
C VAL A 126 1.20 -6.28 13.70
N PHE A 127 1.49 -6.84 12.53
CA PHE A 127 0.79 -8.01 12.01
C PHE A 127 1.71 -9.22 11.86
N ASP A 128 1.24 -10.39 12.30
CA ASP A 128 1.84 -11.67 11.93
C ASP A 128 1.37 -12.08 10.55
N ILE A 129 2.32 -12.24 9.62
CA ILE A 129 2.03 -12.54 8.22
C ILE A 129 2.55 -13.94 7.87
N PRO A 130 1.66 -14.90 7.54
CA PRO A 130 2.08 -16.23 7.13
C PRO A 130 2.62 -16.21 5.69
N ALA A 131 3.46 -17.21 5.38
CA ALA A 131 4.02 -17.38 4.04
C ALA A 131 2.95 -17.52 2.94
N LYS A 132 1.79 -18.09 3.26
CA LYS A 132 0.66 -18.30 2.34
C LYS A 132 -0.68 -18.20 3.08
N GLY A 133 -1.74 -17.97 2.30
CA GLY A 133 -3.11 -17.99 2.80
C GLY A 133 -3.54 -16.70 3.52
N PRO A 134 -4.78 -16.66 4.04
CA PRO A 134 -5.40 -15.47 4.61
C PRO A 134 -5.22 -15.31 6.13
N ASN A 135 -4.44 -16.19 6.79
CA ASN A 135 -4.27 -16.21 8.25
C ASN A 135 -3.35 -15.10 8.77
N ILE A 136 -3.54 -13.87 8.28
CA ILE A 136 -2.87 -12.66 8.79
C ILE A 136 -3.58 -12.26 10.09
N VAL A 137 -2.81 -11.95 11.13
CA VAL A 137 -3.34 -11.61 12.46
C VAL A 137 -2.76 -10.28 12.91
N LEU A 138 -3.57 -9.43 13.55
CA LEU A 138 -3.08 -8.27 14.29
C LEU A 138 -2.53 -8.79 15.63
N SER A 139 -1.21 -8.66 15.81
CA SER A 139 -0.49 -9.25 16.94
C SER A 139 -0.31 -8.24 18.07
N GLU A 140 -0.03 -6.99 17.72
CA GLU A 140 0.21 -5.93 18.69
C GLU A 140 -0.24 -4.57 18.13
N GLU A 141 -0.66 -3.70 19.04
CA GLU A 141 -0.90 -2.28 18.78
C GLU A 141 0.01 -1.46 19.68
N LEU A 142 1.04 -0.85 19.08
CA LEU A 142 1.99 -0.01 19.79
C LEU A 142 1.42 1.40 19.89
N ALA A 143 1.25 1.88 21.12
CA ALA A 143 0.92 3.26 21.42
C ALA A 143 2.17 4.00 21.93
N GLY A 144 2.23 5.31 21.70
CA GLY A 144 3.31 6.14 22.24
C GLY A 144 3.51 7.46 21.52
N HIS A 145 3.13 7.53 20.24
CA HIS A 145 3.17 8.79 19.51
C HIS A 145 1.91 9.61 19.85
N GLN A 146 2.12 10.85 20.29
CA GLN A 146 1.03 11.81 20.53
C GLN A 146 0.59 12.50 19.24
N MET A 147 1.55 12.66 18.34
CA MET A 147 1.34 13.17 17.00
C MET A 147 1.34 12.01 16.04
N PRO A 148 0.69 12.15 14.89
CA PRO A 148 0.44 10.94 14.16
C PRO A 148 1.55 10.66 13.14
N ILE A 149 1.60 9.41 12.68
CA ILE A 149 2.81 8.85 12.08
C ILE A 149 2.75 9.01 10.56
N THR A 150 3.79 9.63 9.98
CA THR A 150 3.86 9.90 8.54
C THR A 150 4.69 8.89 7.76
N ASP A 151 5.62 8.20 8.43
CA ASP A 151 6.49 7.21 7.81
C ASP A 151 7.01 6.20 8.84
N ILE A 152 7.30 4.98 8.39
CA ILE A 152 7.90 3.91 9.17
C ILE A 152 8.92 3.20 8.27
N ALA A 153 10.18 3.18 8.71
CA ALA A 153 11.25 2.47 8.04
C ALA A 153 11.80 1.35 8.93
N THR A 154 12.34 0.31 8.31
CA THR A 154 13.13 -0.71 8.98
C THR A 154 14.61 -0.43 8.75
N GLU A 155 15.42 -0.45 9.81
CA GLU A 155 16.87 -0.35 9.68
C GLU A 155 17.42 -1.60 8.95
N PRO A 156 18.35 -1.45 8.00
CA PRO A 156 18.98 -2.60 7.36
C PRO A 156 19.73 -3.41 8.42
N ALA A 157 19.59 -4.73 8.38
CA ALA A 157 20.38 -5.61 9.23
C ALA A 157 21.87 -5.36 8.92
N GLN A 158 22.63 -4.92 9.93
CA GLN A 158 24.08 -4.71 9.82
C GLN A 158 24.75 -6.05 9.47
N GLY A 159 25.02 -6.31 8.18
CA GLY A 159 25.60 -7.60 7.80
C GLY A 159 25.76 -7.95 6.32
N GLN A 160 25.40 -7.09 5.36
CA GLN A 160 25.74 -7.32 3.95
C GLN A 160 26.54 -6.14 3.38
N VAL A 161 27.84 -6.15 3.71
CA VAL A 161 28.84 -5.50 2.85
C VAL A 161 29.04 -6.44 1.66
N SER A 162 28.34 -6.18 0.56
CA SER A 162 28.67 -6.78 -0.73
C SER A 162 29.93 -6.09 -1.25
N GLY A 163 31.07 -6.79 -1.17
CA GLY A 163 32.26 -6.50 -1.96
C GLY A 163 32.12 -6.94 -3.42
#